data_AF-A0A853AI59-F1
#
_entry.id   AF-A0A853AI59-F1
#
_cell.length_a   1.000
_cell.length_b   1.000
_cell.length_c   1.000
_cell.angle_alpha   90.00
_cell.angle_beta   90.00
_cell.angle_gamma   90.00
#
_symmetry.space_group_name_H-M   'P 1'
#
loop_
_entity.id
_entity.type
_entity.pdbx_description
1 polymer ?
#
loop_
_entity_poly.entity_id
_entity_poly.type
_entity_poly.pdbx_seq_one_letter_code
_entity_poly.pdbx_strand_id
1 'polypeptide(L)'
;MKIFNTQVFVAQLGLPTVLVVAIGVLEVAGALGLLVGFRVRILGALAALGLTLLLIGAVGFHVIHGDLLVNGLLPVVLLVLAAVTTVLRFRQGVRTAPAAD
;
A
#
# COMPACT_ATOMS: atom_id res chain seq x y z
N MET A 1 -15.45 29.19 -4.88
CA MET A 1 -14.89 27.84 -5.10
C MET A 1 -13.48 27.82 -4.51
N LYS A 2 -13.29 27.27 -3.30
CA LYS A 2 -11.97 27.15 -2.63
C LYS A 2 -11.34 25.85 -3.14
N ILE A 3 -10.59 25.96 -4.23
CA ILE A 3 -9.96 24.83 -4.91
C ILE A 3 -8.70 24.49 -4.10
N PHE A 4 -8.76 23.40 -3.34
CA PHE A 4 -7.66 22.65 -2.73
C PHE A 4 -6.50 23.46 -2.11
N ASN A 5 -6.68 23.90 -0.86
CA ASN A 5 -5.53 24.26 -0.02
C ASN A 5 -5.14 23.01 0.79
N THR A 6 -4.34 22.12 0.18
CA THR A 6 -3.84 20.87 0.80
C THR A 6 -3.11 21.13 2.13
N GLN A 7 -2.61 22.35 2.31
CA GLN A 7 -1.98 22.85 3.53
C GLN A 7 -2.90 22.77 4.77
N VAL A 8 -4.22 22.93 4.62
CA VAL A 8 -5.16 22.94 5.76
C VAL A 8 -5.47 21.52 6.24
N PHE A 9 -5.60 20.55 5.34
CA PHE A 9 -5.89 19.14 5.69
C PHE A 9 -4.69 18.48 6.38
N VAL A 10 -3.48 18.71 5.87
CA VAL A 10 -2.25 18.11 6.41
C VAL A 10 -1.85 18.71 7.76
N ALA A 11 -2.05 20.03 7.96
CA ALA A 11 -1.76 20.68 9.23
C ALA A 11 -2.61 20.15 10.40
N GLN A 12 -3.83 19.66 10.12
CA GLN A 12 -4.70 19.07 11.15
C GLN A 12 -4.28 17.65 11.56
N LEU A 13 -3.51 16.95 10.72
CA LEU A 13 -3.02 15.59 10.97
C LEU A 13 -1.64 15.56 11.66
N GLY A 14 -0.99 16.71 11.85
CA GLY A 14 0.35 16.79 12.47
C GLY A 14 1.47 16.17 11.64
N LEU A 15 1.21 15.78 10.39
CA LEU A 15 2.17 15.12 9.51
C LEU A 15 2.87 16.13 8.58
N PRO A 16 4.15 15.93 8.23
CA PRO A 16 4.79 16.71 7.18
C PRO A 16 4.11 16.47 5.83
N THR A 17 3.80 17.52 5.05
CA THR A 17 3.22 17.41 3.71
C THR A 17 4.02 16.52 2.77
N VAL A 18 5.36 16.59 2.87
CA VAL A 18 6.26 15.73 2.09
C VAL A 18 6.02 14.24 2.37
N LEU A 19 5.72 13.86 3.62
CA LEU A 19 5.43 12.47 3.97
C LEU A 19 4.14 12.00 3.32
N VAL A 20 3.07 12.80 3.40
CA VAL A 20 1.77 12.45 2.80
C VAL A 20 1.90 12.27 1.28
N VAL A 21 2.64 13.16 0.62
CA VAL A 21 2.94 13.05 -0.82
C VAL A 21 3.78 11.82 -1.12
N ALA A 22 4.82 11.55 -0.32
CA ALA A 22 5.68 10.38 -0.51
C ALA A 22 4.91 9.06 -0.39
N ILE A 23 3.98 8.96 0.58
CA ILE A 23 3.10 7.80 0.73
C ILE A 23 2.26 7.61 -0.53
N GLY A 24 1.58 8.66 -1.01
CA GLY A 24 0.76 8.58 -2.22
C GLY A 24 1.56 8.20 -3.47
N VAL A 25 2.77 8.73 -3.64
CA VAL A 25 3.67 8.34 -4.74
C VAL A 25 4.07 6.87 -4.64
N LEU A 26 4.37 6.39 -3.42
CA LEU A 26 4.77 5.01 -3.20
C LEU A 26 3.60 4.02 -3.41
N GLU A 27 2.38 4.40 -3.05
CA GLU A 27 1.16 3.64 -3.36
C GLU A 27 0.95 3.50 -4.87
N VAL A 28 1.05 4.60 -5.61
CA VAL A 28 0.94 4.59 -7.08
C VAL A 28 2.04 3.74 -7.70
N ALA A 29 3.29 3.89 -7.23
CA ALA A 29 4.41 3.09 -7.70
C ALA A 29 4.22 1.59 -7.42
N GLY A 30 3.71 1.23 -6.24
CA GLY A 30 3.39 -0.16 -5.91
C GLY A 30 2.25 -0.72 -6.75
N ALA A 31 1.21 0.07 -7.03
CA ALA A 31 0.13 -0.33 -7.93
C ALA A 31 0.63 -0.57 -9.37
N LEU A 32 1.50 0.32 -9.87
CA LEU A 32 2.17 0.13 -11.17
C LEU A 32 3.07 -1.12 -11.15
N GLY A 33 3.79 -1.35 -10.06
CA GLY A 33 4.60 -2.56 -9.87
C GLY A 33 3.77 -3.85 -9.90
N LEU A 34 2.55 -3.83 -9.36
CA LEU A 34 1.61 -4.95 -9.46
C LEU A 34 1.17 -5.21 -10.91
N LEU A 35 0.91 -4.16 -11.69
CA LEU A 35 0.56 -4.26 -13.11
C LEU A 35 1.73 -4.82 -13.94
N VAL A 36 2.93 -4.26 -13.80
CA VAL A 36 4.14 -4.81 -14.44
C VAL A 36 4.41 -6.24 -13.97
N GLY A 37 4.05 -6.53 -12.72
CA GLY A 37 4.15 -7.83 -12.07
C GLY A 37 3.35 -8.96 -12.72
N PHE A 38 2.45 -8.68 -13.66
CA PHE A 38 1.84 -9.71 -14.51
C PHE A 38 2.84 -10.28 -15.52
N ARG A 39 3.80 -9.47 -15.99
CA ARG A 39 4.85 -9.92 -16.90
C ARG A 39 6.11 -10.35 -16.14
N VAL A 40 6.47 -9.62 -15.09
CA VAL A 40 7.70 -9.86 -14.32
C VAL A 40 7.33 -10.28 -12.89
N ARG A 41 7.26 -11.60 -12.66
CA ARG A 41 6.71 -12.18 -11.42
C ARG A 41 7.37 -11.65 -10.14
N ILE A 42 8.70 -11.49 -10.15
CA ILE A 42 9.46 -11.00 -8.99
C ILE A 42 9.11 -9.54 -8.64
N LEU A 43 8.94 -8.68 -9.65
CA LEU A 43 8.51 -7.28 -9.44
C LEU A 43 7.12 -7.24 -8.82
N GLY A 44 6.20 -8.07 -9.30
CA GLY A 44 4.87 -8.15 -8.71
C GLY A 44 4.87 -8.60 -7.25
N ALA A 45 5.76 -9.53 -6.86
CA ALA A 45 5.87 -9.98 -5.49
C ALA A 45 6.44 -8.89 -4.56
N LEU A 46 7.50 -8.21 -5.01
CA LEU A 46 8.10 -7.09 -4.26
C LEU A 46 7.14 -5.90 -4.15
N ALA A 47 6.40 -5.59 -5.22
CA ALA A 47 5.39 -4.54 -5.21
C ALA A 47 4.24 -4.84 -4.24
N ALA A 48 3.72 -6.08 -4.25
CA ALA A 48 2.68 -6.50 -3.30
C ALA A 48 3.15 -6.39 -1.85
N LEU A 49 4.37 -6.87 -1.57
CA LEU A 49 4.96 -6.81 -0.24
C LEU A 49 5.18 -5.37 0.23
N GLY A 50 5.77 -4.53 -0.62
CA GLY A 50 5.99 -3.11 -0.33
C GLY A 50 4.69 -2.35 -0.05
N LEU A 51 3.67 -2.57 -0.89
CA LEU A 51 2.34 -1.96 -0.69
C LEU A 51 1.70 -2.43 0.62
N THR A 52 1.83 -3.71 0.96
CA THR A 52 1.33 -4.27 2.23
C THR A 52 1.98 -3.58 3.42
N LEU A 53 3.32 -3.43 3.42
CA LEU A 53 4.04 -2.77 4.51
C LEU A 53 3.66 -1.29 4.64
N LEU A 54 3.52 -0.59 3.51
CA LEU A 54 3.10 0.82 3.49
C LEU A 54 1.69 0.98 4.11
N LEU A 55 0.75 0.12 3.71
CA LEU A 55 -0.63 0.17 4.18
C LEU A 55 -0.79 -0.27 5.63
N ILE A 56 0.09 -1.15 6.16
CA ILE A 56 0.17 -1.42 7.61
C ILE A 56 0.46 -0.11 8.37
N GLY A 57 1.40 0.69 7.88
CA GLY A 57 1.71 2.00 8.46
C GLY A 57 0.51 2.97 8.42
N ALA A 58 -0.18 3.04 7.29
CA ALA A 58 -1.37 3.89 7.12
C ALA A 58 -2.52 3.47 8.05
N VAL A 59 -2.82 2.17 8.13
CA VAL A 59 -3.85 1.64 9.05
C VAL A 59 -3.43 1.87 10.51
N GLY A 60 -2.16 1.62 10.84
CA GLY A 60 -1.63 1.88 12.18
C GLY A 60 -1.78 3.33 12.61
N PHE A 61 -1.52 4.29 11.71
CA PHE A 61 -1.75 5.70 11.94
C PHE A 61 -3.21 5.98 12.32
N HIS A 62 -4.17 5.47 11.55
CA HIS A 62 -5.60 5.66 11.83
C HIS A 62 -6.10 4.97 13.10
N VAL A 63 -5.50 3.82 13.46
CA VAL A 63 -5.78 3.15 14.74
C VAL A 63 -5.29 4.02 15.90
N ILE A 64 -4.07 4.54 15.83
CA ILE A 64 -3.46 5.37 16.89
C ILE A 64 -4.25 6.67 17.11
N HIS A 65 -4.79 7.27 16.03
CA HIS A 65 -5.58 8.50 16.10
C HIS A 65 -7.07 8.25 16.37
N GLY A 66 -7.50 6.99 16.45
CA GLY A 66 -8.88 6.62 16.77
C GLY A 66 -9.90 6.97 15.69
N ASP A 67 -9.47 7.23 14.45
CA ASP A 67 -10.33 7.67 13.34
C ASP A 67 -10.54 6.59 12.25
N LEU A 68 -10.19 5.34 12.57
CA LEU A 68 -10.24 4.19 11.64
C LEU A 68 -11.56 4.04 10.89
N LEU A 69 -12.71 4.22 11.56
CA LEU A 69 -14.03 4.03 10.94
C LEU A 69 -14.45 5.21 10.05
N VAL A 70 -13.87 6.39 10.27
CA VAL A 70 -14.23 7.62 9.55
C VAL A 70 -13.30 7.82 8.36
N ASN A 71 -12.00 7.63 8.56
CA ASN A 71 -10.96 7.93 7.56
C ASN A 71 -10.11 6.72 7.16
N GLY A 72 -10.06 5.67 7.99
CA GLY A 72 -9.15 4.54 7.80
C GLY A 72 -9.72 3.33 7.04
N LEU A 73 -10.98 3.36 6.60
CA LEU A 73 -11.59 2.20 5.92
C LEU A 73 -10.93 1.88 4.58
N LEU A 74 -10.60 2.89 3.78
CA LEU A 74 -9.94 2.69 2.49
C LEU A 74 -8.56 2.01 2.63
N PRO A 75 -7.62 2.51 3.46
CA PRO A 75 -6.34 1.82 3.64
C PRO A 75 -6.50 0.41 4.24
N VAL A 76 -7.53 0.14 5.04
CA VAL A 76 -7.83 -1.23 5.51
C VAL A 76 -8.21 -2.15 4.35
N VAL A 77 -9.10 -1.73 3.46
CA VAL A 77 -9.50 -2.54 2.30
C VAL A 77 -8.30 -2.79 1.38
N LEU A 78 -7.52 -1.75 1.11
CA LEU A 78 -6.30 -1.88 0.30
C LEU A 78 -5.27 -2.80 0.96
N LEU A 79 -5.13 -2.72 2.30
CA LEU A 79 -4.22 -3.59 3.05
C LEU A 79 -4.62 -5.06 2.89
N VAL A 80 -5.91 -5.38 3.02
CA VAL A 80 -6.41 -6.75 2.84
C VAL A 80 -6.10 -7.23 1.42
N LEU A 81 -6.37 -6.42 0.40
CA LEU A 81 -6.09 -6.79 -1.00
C LEU A 81 -4.59 -7.00 -1.25
N ALA A 82 -3.74 -6.11 -0.73
CA ALA A 82 -2.28 -6.18 -0.85
C ALA A 82 -1.72 -7.40 -0.11
N ALA A 83 -2.19 -7.68 1.10
CA ALA A 83 -1.77 -8.83 1.88
C ALA A 83 -2.16 -10.15 1.20
N VAL A 84 -3.40 -10.25 0.71
CA VAL A 84 -3.86 -11.43 -0.05
C VAL A 84 -3.03 -11.62 -1.32
N THR A 85 -2.81 -10.57 -2.11
CA THR A 85 -1.97 -10.67 -3.31
C THR A 85 -0.52 -11.05 -2.98
N THR A 86 0.04 -10.54 -1.89
CA THR A 86 1.37 -10.93 -1.39
C THR A 86 1.41 -12.43 -1.13
N VAL A 87 0.50 -12.95 -0.30
CA VAL A 87 0.41 -14.38 0.03
C VAL A 87 0.27 -15.23 -1.24
N LEU A 88 -0.62 -14.85 -2.17
CA LEU A 88 -0.83 -15.59 -3.41
C LEU A 88 0.43 -15.63 -4.28
N ARG A 89 1.15 -14.51 -4.43
CA ARG A 89 2.37 -14.45 -5.23
C ARG A 89 3.49 -15.30 -4.64
N PHE A 90 3.67 -15.29 -3.32
CA PHE A 90 4.65 -16.16 -2.65
C PHE A 90 4.28 -17.64 -2.79
N ARG A 91 3.01 -18.00 -2.61
CA ARG A 91 2.55 -19.39 -2.82
C ARG A 91 2.76 -19.87 -4.25
N GLN A 92 2.53 -19.01 -5.24
CA GLN A 92 2.78 -19.33 -6.65
C GLN A 92 4.28 -19.41 -6.97
N GLY A 93 5.12 -18.58 -6.35
CA GLY A 93 6.58 -18.65 -6.49
C GLY A 93 7.12 -20.00 -6.04
N VAL A 94 6.69 -20.47 -4.86
CA VAL A 94 7.07 -21.78 -4.30
C VAL A 94 6.61 -22.93 -5.20
N ARG A 95 5.38 -22.87 -5.73
CA ARG A 95 4.85 -23.93 -6.61
C ARG A 95 5.53 -24.05 -7.98
N THR A 96 6.23 -23.01 -8.42
CA THR A 96 6.93 -23.01 -9.71
C THR A 96 8.43 -23.20 -9.59
N ALA A 97 8.95 -23.44 -8.38
CA ALA A 97 10.33 -23.92 -8.23
C ALA A 97 10.41 -25.34 -8.82
N PRO A 98 11.35 -25.63 -9.72
CA PRO A 98 11.49 -26.97 -10.28
C PRO A 98 11.69 -27.97 -9.13
N ALA A 99 11.02 -29.12 -9.20
CA ALA A 99 11.41 -30.27 -8.41
C ALA A 99 12.90 -30.50 -8.71
N ALA A 100 13.72 -30.63 -7.67
CA ALA A 100 15.10 -31.01 -7.86
C ALA A 100 15.11 -32.52 -8.09
N ASP A 101 14.95 -32.94 -9.34
CA ASP A 101 15.31 -34.25 -9.86
C ASP A 101 16.75 -34.30 -10.37
#